data_AF-A0A0F9AZZ6-F1
#
_entry.id   AF-A0A0F9AZZ6-F1
#
_cell.length_a   1.000
_cell.length_b   1.000
_cell.length_c   1.000
_cell.angle_alpha   90.00
_cell.angle_beta   90.00
_cell.angle_gamma   90.00
#
_symmetry.space_group_name_H-M   'P 1'
#
loop_
_entity.id
_entity.type
_entity.pdbx_description
1 polymer ?
#
loop_
_entity_poly.entity_id
_entity_poly.type
_entity_poly.pdbx_seq_one_letter_code
_entity_poly.pdbx_strand_id
1 'polypeptide(L)' 'MLLQNKIYTDEFLEEFNLKLYAVDGLEDVNMVYTDNMGNRYNFVREEKGLIFVSFEKNKVNIF' A
#
# COMPACT_ATOMS: atom_id res chain seq x y z
N MET A 1 4.38 11.03 5.49
CA MET A 1 5.47 10.01 5.55
C MET A 1 5.94 9.72 4.14
N LEU A 2 7.24 9.63 3.89
CA LEU A 2 7.79 9.14 2.62
C LEU A 2 8.11 7.66 2.80
N LEU A 3 7.36 6.77 2.18
CA LEU A 3 7.76 5.36 2.08
C LEU A 3 9.06 5.30 1.27
N GLN A 4 9.99 4.48 1.73
CA GLN A 4 11.33 4.32 1.16
C GLN A 4 11.46 2.93 0.57
N ASN A 5 12.52 2.71 -0.20
CA ASN A 5 12.82 1.40 -0.76
C ASN A 5 13.30 0.45 0.36
N LYS A 6 12.34 -0.14 1.08
CA LYS A 6 12.51 -1.06 2.21
C LYS A 6 11.46 -2.16 2.13
N ILE A 7 11.71 -3.26 2.82
CA ILE A 7 10.76 -4.35 3.01
C ILE A 7 9.89 -4.02 4.22
N TYR A 8 8.58 -4.04 4.02
CA TYR A 8 7.55 -3.78 5.01
C TYR A 8 6.85 -5.08 5.42
N THR A 9 6.43 -5.17 6.67
CA THR A 9 5.56 -6.25 7.15
C THR A 9 4.12 -5.77 7.21
N ASP A 10 3.17 -6.70 7.18
CA ASP A 10 1.75 -6.40 7.35
C ASP A 10 1.49 -5.63 8.66
N GLU A 11 2.10 -6.07 9.77
CA GLU A 11 2.01 -5.42 11.09
C GLU A 11 2.51 -3.96 11.06
N PHE A 12 3.64 -3.71 10.40
CA PHE A 12 4.19 -2.36 10.29
C PHE A 12 3.22 -1.45 9.53
N LEU A 13 2.58 -1.93 8.45
CA LEU A 13 1.62 -1.13 7.69
C LEU A 13 0.37 -0.78 8.53
N GLU A 14 -0.08 -1.67 9.40
CA GLU A 14 -1.18 -1.39 10.34
C GLU A 14 -0.84 -0.26 11.31
N GLU A 15 0.41 -0.15 11.78
CA GLU A 15 0.87 0.98 12.61
C GLU A 15 0.72 2.34 11.91
N PHE A 16 0.75 2.36 10.57
CA PHE A 16 0.51 3.56 9.76
C PHE A 16 -0.94 3.77 9.36
N ASN A 17 -1.87 3.00 9.94
CA ASN A 17 -3.28 2.98 9.55
C ASN A 17 -3.49 2.61 8.07
N LEU A 18 -2.55 1.86 7.49
CA LEU A 18 -2.71 1.31 6.14
C LEU A 18 -3.41 -0.03 6.24
N LYS A 19 -4.53 -0.16 5.54
CA LYS A 19 -5.33 -1.39 5.51
C LYS A 19 -5.35 -1.99 4.12
N LEU A 20 -5.24 -3.31 4.03
CA LEU A 20 -5.35 -4.02 2.76
C LEU A 20 -6.72 -3.73 2.13
N TYR A 21 -6.70 -3.24 0.90
CA TYR A 21 -7.88 -2.85 0.13
C TYR A 21 -8.16 -3.81 -1.03
N ALA A 22 -7.12 -4.19 -1.77
CA ALA A 22 -7.24 -5.11 -2.88
C ALA A 22 -5.95 -5.89 -3.08
N VAL A 23 -6.08 -7.10 -3.61
CA VAL A 23 -4.98 -7.90 -4.16
C VAL A 23 -5.30 -8.04 -5.64
N ASP A 24 -4.42 -7.51 -6.51
CA ASP A 24 -4.68 -7.55 -7.95
C ASP A 24 -4.17 -8.87 -8.55
N GLY A 25 -5.13 -9.63 -9.05
CA GLY A 25 -5.10 -11.10 -9.11
C GLY A 25 -4.55 -11.68 -10.41
N LEU A 26 -3.44 -11.17 -10.94
CA LEU A 26 -2.71 -11.92 -11.96
C LEU A 26 -1.75 -12.93 -11.31
N GLU A 27 -1.18 -12.64 -10.13
CA GLU A 27 -0.26 -13.56 -9.41
C GLU A 27 -0.27 -13.39 -7.86
N ASP A 28 -1.25 -12.70 -7.24
CA ASP A 28 -1.24 -12.32 -5.81
C ASP A 28 -0.03 -11.47 -5.36
N VAL A 29 0.78 -11.02 -6.33
CA VAL A 29 2.00 -10.25 -6.08
C VAL A 29 1.68 -8.80 -5.76
N ASN A 30 0.63 -8.21 -6.33
CA ASN A 30 0.31 -6.80 -6.15
C ASN A 30 -0.72 -6.60 -5.04
N MET A 31 -0.33 -5.91 -3.97
CA MET A 31 -1.19 -5.60 -2.83
C MET A 31 -1.39 -4.10 -2.71
N VAL A 32 -2.64 -3.68 -2.62
CA VAL A 32 -3.03 -2.27 -2.49
C VAL A 32 -3.50 -2.02 -1.07
N TYR A 33 -2.87 -1.06 -0.39
CA TYR A 33 -3.28 -0.59 0.93
C TYR A 33 -3.87 0.80 0.84
N THR A 34 -4.79 1.13 1.76
CA THR A 34 -5.37 2.47 1.86
C THR A 34 -5.22 3.05 3.24
N ASP A 35 -5.00 4.36 3.31
CA ASP A 35 -5.14 5.11 4.56
C ASP A 35 -6.59 5.59 4.79
N ASN A 36 -6.84 6.15 5.95
CA ASN A 36 -8.15 6.72 6.33
C ASN A 36 -8.56 7.96 5.50
N MET A 37 -7.66 8.52 4.68
CA MET A 37 -7.96 9.62 3.74
C MET A 37 -8.30 9.10 2.34
N GLY A 38 -8.27 7.78 2.14
CA GLY A 38 -8.51 7.12 0.86
C GLY A 38 -7.33 7.16 -0.09
N ASN A 39 -6.14 7.56 0.36
CA ASN A 39 -4.94 7.45 -0.47
C ASN A 39 -4.56 5.97 -0.63
N ARG A 40 -4.05 5.59 -1.80
CA ARG A 40 -3.69 4.21 -2.13
C ARG A 40 -2.17 4.05 -2.21
N TYR A 41 -1.71 2.91 -1.72
CA TYR A 41 -0.32 2.53 -1.64
C TYR A 41 -0.18 1.15 -2.27
N ASN A 42 0.56 1.08 -3.37
CA ASN A 42 0.77 -0.17 -4.10
C ASN A 42 2.07 -0.80 -3.61
N PHE A 43 1.97 -2.08 -3.25
CA PHE A 43 3.06 -2.91 -2.80
C PHE A 43 3.16 -4.18 -3.64
N VAL A 44 4.37 -4.73 -3.69
CA VAL A 44 4.66 -6.04 -4.24
C VAL A 44 5.02 -7.00 -3.10
N ARG A 45 4.36 -8.16 -3.03
CA ARG A 45 4.65 -9.24 -2.10
C ARG A 45 5.84 -10.06 -2.60
N GLU A 46 6.87 -10.12 -1.77
CA GLU A 46 8.08 -10.91 -1.94
C GLU A 46 8.19 -11.93 -0.80
N GLU A 47 9.10 -12.91 -0.91
CA GLU A 47 9.34 -13.91 0.14
C GLU A 47 9.56 -13.30 1.53
N LYS A 48 10.15 -12.11 1.59
CA LYS A 48 10.57 -11.44 2.83
C LYS A 48 9.58 -10.40 3.34
N GLY A 49 8.53 -10.07 2.59
CA GLY A 49 7.55 -9.04 2.96
C GLY A 49 7.04 -8.22 1.77
N LEU A 50 6.78 -6.94 1.99
CA LEU A 50 6.16 -6.03 1.02
C LEU A 50 7.12 -4.95 0.57
N ILE A 51 7.27 -4.77 -0.74
CA ILE A 51 8.07 -3.69 -1.33
C ILE A 51 7.13 -2.60 -1.83
N PHE A 52 7.34 -1.37 -1.37
CA PHE A 52 6.58 -0.22 -1.85
C PHE A 52 6.94 0.10 -3.30
N VAL A 53 5.92 0.20 -4.15
CA VAL A 53 6.07 0.47 -5.60
C VAL A 53 5.63 1.90 -5.93
N SER A 54 4.41 2.27 -5.54
CA SER A 54 3.85 3.56 -5.92
C SER A 54 2.77 4.04 -4.97
N PHE A 55 2.51 5.34 -5.01
CA PHE A 55 1.51 6.02 -4.21
C PHE A 55 0.55 6.79 -5.11
N GLU A 56 -0.75 6.61 -4.88
CA GLU A 56 -1.82 7.35 -5.54
C GLU A 56 -2.57 8.16 -4.50
N LYS A 57 -2.40 9.48 -4.57
CA LYS A 57 -3.14 10.40 -3.70
C LYS A 57 -4.61 10.39 -4.10
N ASN A 58 -5.49 10.30 -3.10
CA ASN A 58 -6.90 10.56 -3.30
C ASN A 58 -7.07 12.00 -3.79
N LYS A 59 -7.50 12.16 -5.04
CA LYS A 59 -7.88 13.46 -5.58
C LYS A 59 -9.35 13.67 -5.21
N VAL A 60 -9.59 14.11 -3.98
CA VAL A 60 -10.88 14.68 -3.64
C VAL A 60 -11.04 15.91 -4.53
N ASN A 61 -11.85 15.79 -5.60
CA ASN A 61 -12.27 16.93 -6.40
C ASN A 61 -13.16 17.78 -5.51
N ILE A 62 -12.59 18.84 -4.95
CA ILE A 62 -13.36 19.91 -4.33
C ILE A 62 -13.90 20.73 -5.52
N PHE A 63 -15.17 20.52 -5.86
CA PHE A 63 -15.92 21.34 -6.82
C PHE A 63 -16.48 22.57 -6.12
#